data_AF-A0A8K0D0E7-F1
#
_entry.id   AF-A0A8K0D0E7-F1
#
_cell.length_a   1.000
_cell.length_b   1.000
_cell.length_c   1.000
_cell.angle_alpha   90.00
_cell.angle_beta   90.00
_cell.angle_gamma   90.00
#
_symmetry.space_group_name_H-M   'P 1'
#
loop_
_entity.id
_entity.type
_entity.pdbx_description
1 polymer ?
#
loop_
_entity_poly.entity_id
_entity_poly.type
_entity_poly.pdbx_seq_one_letter_code
_entity_poly.pdbx_strand_id
1 'polypeptide(L)'
;MFGHLGEKHEQLEDPVWVKKLAFLTDFMGHYNWLNLELQGKGKNIIELFSSVNAFKAKLKLFASQLKRQNFKYFPYLEKHIKLTGECNIEMFCSKLENFNQEFERRFANLNNLQPIFKFISFPFGEFDNDRI
;
A
#
# COMPACT_ATOMS: atom_id res chain seq x y z
N MET A 1 9.66 29.30 -34.26
CA MET A 1 9.80 29.75 -32.87
C MET A 1 8.58 29.27 -32.11
N PHE A 2 8.65 28.09 -31.47
CA PHE A 2 7.60 27.57 -30.59
C PHE A 2 8.26 26.99 -29.35
N GLY A 3 8.81 27.87 -28.53
CA GLY A 3 9.23 27.55 -27.17
C GLY A 3 8.13 28.00 -26.22
N HIS A 4 7.05 27.23 -26.10
CA HIS A 4 6.33 27.24 -24.82
C HIS A 4 7.24 26.47 -23.86
N LEU A 5 8.16 27.19 -23.20
CA LEU A 5 8.77 26.66 -21.99
C LEU A 5 7.61 26.27 -21.08
N GLY A 6 7.50 24.98 -20.77
CA GLY A 6 6.55 24.50 -19.77
C GLY A 6 6.69 25.35 -18.51
N GLU A 7 5.56 25.66 -17.87
CA GLU A 7 5.54 26.44 -16.64
C GLU A 7 6.58 25.87 -15.66
N LYS A 8 7.51 26.72 -15.22
CA LYS A 8 8.51 26.30 -14.24
C LYS A 8 7.78 26.07 -12.92
N HIS A 9 7.69 24.81 -12.52
CA HIS A 9 7.20 24.45 -11.21
C HIS A 9 8.39 24.27 -10.27
N GLU A 10 8.56 25.19 -9.32
CA GLU A 10 9.65 25.18 -8.33
C GLU A 10 9.75 23.83 -7.59
N GLN A 11 8.62 23.15 -7.40
CA GLN A 11 8.55 21.84 -6.76
C GLN A 11 9.25 20.72 -7.55
N LEU A 12 9.34 20.83 -8.88
CA LEU A 12 10.06 19.86 -9.71
C LEU A 12 11.58 20.05 -9.65
N GLU A 13 12.03 21.20 -9.14
CA GLU A 13 13.45 21.47 -8.90
C GLU A 13 13.89 21.03 -7.48
N ASP A 14 12.95 20.85 -6.54
CA ASP A 14 13.22 20.32 -5.20
C ASP A 14 13.41 18.79 -5.19
N PRO A 15 14.63 18.27 -4.93
CA PRO A 15 14.89 16.83 -4.90
C PRO A 15 14.05 16.08 -3.85
N VAL A 16 13.69 16.72 -2.75
CA VAL A 16 12.86 16.11 -1.69
C VAL A 16 11.42 15.98 -2.16
N TRP A 17 10.89 17.02 -2.80
CA TRP A 17 9.53 16.99 -3.35
C TRP A 17 9.38 15.95 -4.45
N VAL A 18 10.33 15.88 -5.39
CA VAL A 18 10.31 14.90 -6.48
C VAL A 18 10.32 13.46 -5.96
N LYS A 19 11.07 13.17 -4.88
CA LYS A 19 11.03 11.84 -4.23
C LYS A 19 9.67 11.54 -3.59
N LYS A 20 9.04 12.52 -2.96
CA LYS A 20 7.68 12.37 -2.41
C LYS A 20 6.68 12.05 -3.52
N LEU A 21 6.78 12.74 -4.65
CA LEU A 21 5.96 12.46 -5.83
C LEU A 21 6.24 11.05 -6.35
N ALA A 22 7.50 10.68 -6.54
CA ALA A 22 7.89 9.35 -7.02
C ALA A 22 7.34 8.22 -6.12
N PHE A 23 7.50 8.36 -4.80
CA PHE A 23 6.90 7.45 -3.82
C PHE A 23 5.38 7.37 -3.98
N LEU A 24 4.70 8.51 -4.13
CA LEU A 24 3.26 8.56 -4.29
C LEU A 24 2.82 7.89 -5.60
N THR A 25 3.55 8.09 -6.69
CA THR A 25 3.29 7.43 -7.98
C THR A 25 3.38 5.91 -7.84
N ASP A 26 4.45 5.40 -7.22
CA ASP A 26 4.62 3.97 -6.95
C ASP A 26 3.48 3.43 -6.05
N PHE A 27 3.19 4.14 -4.95
CA PHE A 27 2.13 3.77 -4.01
C PHE A 27 0.74 3.73 -4.67
N MET A 28 0.42 4.73 -5.50
CA MET A 28 -0.85 4.80 -6.22
C MET A 28 -0.99 3.65 -7.21
N GLY A 29 0.11 3.15 -7.79
CA GLY A 29 0.09 1.91 -8.58
C GLY A 29 -0.38 0.71 -7.76
N HIS A 30 0.19 0.52 -6.57
CA HIS A 30 -0.22 -0.56 -5.65
C HIS A 30 -1.66 -0.39 -5.16
N TYR A 31 -2.04 0.84 -4.79
CA TYR A 31 -3.39 1.15 -4.34
C TYR A 31 -4.42 0.92 -5.45
N ASN A 32 -4.11 1.31 -6.69
CA ASN A 32 -5.00 1.10 -7.83
C ASN A 32 -5.23 -0.39 -8.10
N TRP A 33 -4.20 -1.24 -7.91
CA TRP A 33 -4.38 -2.69 -7.98
C TRP A 33 -5.44 -3.16 -6.97
N LEU A 34 -5.35 -2.74 -5.70
CA LEU A 34 -6.38 -3.07 -4.72
C LEU A 34 -7.74 -2.49 -5.12
N ASN A 35 -7.79 -1.25 -5.59
CA ASN A 35 -9.04 -0.61 -5.97
C ASN A 35 -9.76 -1.37 -7.11
N LEU A 36 -9.02 -1.80 -8.13
CA LEU A 36 -9.55 -2.67 -9.19
C LEU A 36 -10.00 -4.02 -8.64
N GLU A 37 -9.23 -4.60 -7.72
CA GLU A 37 -9.62 -5.84 -7.05
C GLU A 37 -10.94 -5.68 -6.29
N LEU A 38 -11.19 -4.53 -5.65
CA LEU A 38 -12.41 -4.28 -4.89
C LEU A 38 -13.62 -3.90 -5.75
N GLN A 39 -13.40 -3.27 -6.90
CA GLN A 39 -14.46 -2.86 -7.85
C GLN A 39 -14.82 -3.97 -8.85
N GLY A 40 -14.03 -5.05 -8.91
CA GLY A 40 -14.24 -6.18 -9.81
C GLY A 40 -15.60 -6.86 -9.59
N LYS A 41 -16.26 -7.22 -10.69
CA LYS A 41 -17.52 -8.01 -10.64
C LYS A 41 -17.23 -9.46 -10.27
N GLY A 42 -18.22 -10.12 -9.67
CA GLY A 42 -18.17 -11.56 -9.38
C GLY A 42 -17.36 -11.95 -8.14
N LYS A 43 -16.94 -10.98 -7.32
CA LYS A 43 -16.25 -11.24 -6.05
C LYS A 43 -17.22 -11.23 -4.88
N ASN A 44 -17.11 -12.23 -4.02
CA ASN A 44 -17.85 -12.29 -2.77
C ASN A 44 -17.12 -11.52 -1.65
N ILE A 45 -17.82 -11.28 -0.54
CA ILE A 45 -17.29 -10.49 0.59
C ILE A 45 -16.02 -11.10 1.21
N ILE A 46 -15.87 -12.43 1.18
CA ILE A 46 -14.71 -13.15 1.72
C ILE A 46 -13.47 -12.87 0.86
N GLU A 47 -13.62 -12.88 -0.46
CA GLU A 47 -12.56 -12.58 -1.43
C GLU A 47 -12.12 -11.11 -1.33
N LEU A 48 -13.08 -10.19 -1.21
CA LEU A 48 -12.81 -8.76 -1.03
C LEU A 48 -12.05 -8.51 0.28
N PHE A 49 -12.50 -9.12 1.38
CA PHE A 49 -11.83 -8.99 2.68
C PHE A 49 -10.42 -9.61 2.67
N SER A 50 -10.25 -10.76 2.02
CA SER A 50 -8.94 -11.38 1.79
C SER A 50 -8.00 -10.45 1.01
N SER A 51 -8.51 -9.76 0.00
CA SER A 51 -7.75 -8.79 -0.80
C SER A 51 -7.27 -7.59 0.03
N VAL A 52 -8.14 -7.06 0.90
CA VAL A 52 -7.77 -6.00 1.86
C VAL A 52 -6.69 -6.49 2.83
N ASN A 53 -6.86 -7.69 3.42
CA ASN A 53 -5.87 -8.25 4.35
C ASN A 53 -4.52 -8.50 3.69
N ALA A 54 -4.52 -9.02 2.47
CA ALA A 54 -3.31 -9.18 1.67
C ALA A 54 -2.64 -7.82 1.40
N PHE A 55 -3.41 -6.77 1.12
CA PHE A 55 -2.87 -5.43 0.93
C PHE A 55 -2.27 -4.85 2.22
N LYS A 56 -2.93 -5.01 3.38
CA LYS A 56 -2.37 -4.63 4.68
C LYS A 56 -1.03 -5.35 4.96
N ALA A 57 -0.92 -6.63 4.60
CA ALA A 57 0.33 -7.37 4.69
C ALA A 57 1.40 -6.83 3.72
N LYS A 58 1.01 -6.49 2.48
CA LYS A 58 1.90 -5.83 1.50
C LYS A 58 2.44 -4.50 2.03
N LEU A 59 1.63 -3.67 2.70
CA LEU A 59 2.10 -2.40 3.29
C LEU A 59 3.19 -2.63 4.34
N LYS A 60 3.04 -3.64 5.21
CA LYS A 60 4.07 -4.03 6.19
C LYS A 60 5.34 -4.52 5.50
N LEU A 61 5.19 -5.34 4.45
CA LEU A 61 6.31 -5.80 3.63
C LEU A 61 7.03 -4.63 2.96
N PHE A 62 6.31 -3.69 2.36
CA PHE A 62 6.86 -2.50 1.72
C PHE A 62 7.70 -1.68 2.70
N ALA A 63 7.19 -1.40 3.90
CA ALA A 63 7.94 -0.69 4.93
C ALA A 63 9.21 -1.46 5.34
N SER A 64 9.11 -2.79 5.53
CA SER A 64 10.27 -3.64 5.85
C SER A 64 11.34 -3.62 4.75
N GLN A 65 10.94 -3.65 3.47
CA GLN A 65 11.88 -3.61 2.34
C GLN A 65 12.54 -2.24 2.21
N LEU A 66 11.78 -1.15 2.37
CA LEU A 66 12.34 0.20 2.39
C LEU A 66 13.38 0.37 3.51
N LYS A 67 13.11 -0.13 4.72
CA LYS A 67 14.09 -0.13 5.83
C LYS A 67 15.39 -0.89 5.50
N ARG A 68 15.30 -1.92 4.67
CA ARG A 68 16.44 -2.69 4.17
C ARG A 68 17.10 -2.08 2.92
N GLN A 69 16.71 -0.85 2.55
CA GLN A 69 17.13 -0.16 1.32
C GLN A 69 16.85 -0.99 0.05
N ASN A 70 15.82 -1.84 0.09
CA ASN A 70 15.34 -2.57 -1.07
C ASN A 70 14.10 -1.88 -1.66
N PHE A 71 14.30 -1.25 -2.81
CA PHE A 71 13.27 -0.45 -3.49
C PHE A 71 12.53 -1.22 -4.59
N LYS A 72 12.57 -2.56 -4.60
CA LYS A 72 11.91 -3.40 -5.61
C LYS A 72 10.45 -3.01 -5.92
N TYR A 73 9.70 -2.57 -4.91
CA TYR A 73 8.29 -2.17 -5.04
C TYR A 73 8.10 -0.67 -5.29
N PHE A 74 9.18 0.11 -5.31
CA PHE A 74 9.17 1.55 -5.52
C PHE A 74 10.22 1.96 -6.57
N PRO A 75 10.09 1.50 -7.82
CA PRO A 75 11.08 1.75 -8.87
C PRO A 75 11.25 3.23 -9.23
N TYR A 76 10.19 4.04 -9.17
CA TYR A 76 10.34 5.48 -9.41
C TYR A 76 11.09 6.16 -8.27
N LEU A 77 10.76 5.82 -7.02
CA LEU A 77 11.52 6.30 -5.88
C LEU A 77 13.01 5.89 -5.98
N GLU A 78 13.30 4.63 -6.31
CA GLU A 78 14.67 4.12 -6.47
C GLU A 78 15.47 4.96 -7.49
N LYS A 79 14.85 5.24 -8.64
CA LYS A 79 15.44 6.05 -9.70
C LYS A 79 15.85 7.44 -9.18
N HIS A 80 14.97 8.10 -8.43
CA HIS A 80 15.25 9.46 -7.92
C HIS A 80 16.22 9.49 -6.74
N ILE A 81 16.27 8.44 -5.92
CA ILE A 81 17.29 8.28 -4.89
C ILE A 81 18.68 8.14 -5.54
N LYS A 82 18.82 7.31 -6.57
CA LYS A 82 20.09 7.14 -7.30
C LYS A 82 20.60 8.43 -7.93
N LEU A 83 19.71 9.34 -8.33
CA LEU A 83 20.08 10.62 -8.93
C LEU A 83 20.52 11.70 -7.93
N THR A 84 20.04 11.64 -6.69
CA THR A 84 20.15 12.79 -5.75
C THR A 84 20.64 12.41 -4.35
N GLY A 85 20.97 11.13 -4.12
CA GLY A 85 21.73 10.62 -2.97
C GLY A 85 20.96 10.51 -1.65
N GLU A 86 20.23 11.56 -1.25
CA GLU A 86 19.57 11.61 0.06
C GLU A 86 18.15 11.04 0.03
N CYS A 87 17.81 10.17 0.98
CA CYS A 87 16.45 9.64 1.11
C CYS A 87 16.03 9.55 2.57
N ASN A 88 14.96 10.23 2.95
CA ASN A 88 14.33 10.02 4.25
C ASN A 88 13.43 8.77 4.19
N ILE A 89 14.06 7.60 4.33
CA ILE A 89 13.38 6.30 4.32
C ILE A 89 12.33 6.21 5.44
N GLU A 90 12.63 6.77 6.61
CA GLU A 90 11.73 6.72 7.77
C GLU A 90 10.43 7.49 7.51
N MET A 91 10.49 8.64 6.82
CA MET A 91 9.30 9.37 6.38
C MET A 91 8.37 8.48 5.52
N PHE A 92 8.94 7.74 4.56
CA PHE A 92 8.14 6.85 3.70
C PHE A 92 7.58 5.66 4.47
N CYS A 93 8.36 5.07 5.38
CA CYS A 93 7.90 3.99 6.25
C CYS A 93 6.74 4.44 7.15
N SER A 94 6.84 5.64 7.74
CA SER A 94 5.75 6.25 8.53
C SER A 94 4.48 6.45 7.70
N LYS A 95 4.60 6.87 6.43
CA LYS A 95 3.43 6.97 5.54
C LYS A 95 2.77 5.62 5.27
N LEU A 96 3.55 4.57 5.03
CA LEU A 96 3.03 3.21 4.83
C LEU A 96 2.32 2.67 6.09
N GLU A 97 2.87 2.96 7.27
CA GLU A 97 2.25 2.60 8.54
C GLU A 97 0.92 3.34 8.74
N ASN A 98 0.88 4.64 8.47
CA ASN A 98 -0.36 5.43 8.54
C ASN A 98 -1.43 4.92 7.57
N PHE A 99 -1.05 4.52 6.35
CA PHE A 99 -1.99 3.88 5.43
C PHE A 99 -2.52 2.57 6.02
N ASN A 100 -1.66 1.75 6.61
CA ASN A 100 -2.07 0.49 7.24
C ASN A 100 -3.09 0.72 8.35
N GLN A 101 -2.83 1.68 9.24
CA GLN A 101 -3.74 2.06 10.32
C GLN A 101 -5.09 2.53 9.78
N GLU A 102 -5.11 3.29 8.69
CA GLU A 102 -6.36 3.69 8.03
C GLU A 102 -7.12 2.50 7.44
N PHE A 103 -6.44 1.50 6.88
CA PHE A 103 -7.07 0.25 6.46
C PHE A 103 -7.63 -0.53 7.65
N GLU A 104 -6.89 -0.69 8.74
CA GLU A 104 -7.39 -1.34 9.95
C GLU A 104 -8.63 -0.64 10.50
N ARG A 105 -8.61 0.70 10.57
CA ARG A 105 -9.74 1.51 11.04
C ARG A 105 -10.97 1.38 10.14
N ARG A 106 -10.80 1.47 8.81
CA ARG A 106 -11.92 1.44 7.85
C ARG A 106 -12.57 0.07 7.74
N PHE A 107 -11.80 -1.01 7.89
CA PHE A 107 -12.30 -2.38 7.75
C PHE A 107 -12.48 -3.11 9.08
N ALA A 108 -12.40 -2.39 10.21
CA ALA A 108 -12.53 -2.95 11.56
C ALA A 108 -13.81 -3.79 11.73
N ASN A 109 -14.94 -3.35 11.18
CA ASN A 109 -16.21 -4.07 11.30
C ASN A 109 -16.19 -5.44 10.61
N LEU A 110 -15.39 -5.61 9.54
CA LEU A 110 -15.27 -6.90 8.85
C LEU A 110 -14.43 -7.90 9.65
N ASN A 111 -13.59 -7.44 10.58
CA ASN A 111 -12.85 -8.33 11.48
C ASN A 111 -13.81 -9.14 12.37
N ASN A 112 -14.96 -8.56 12.75
CA ASN A 112 -15.99 -9.26 13.52
C ASN A 112 -16.67 -10.39 12.73
N LEU A 113 -16.60 -10.33 11.40
CA LEU A 113 -17.14 -11.36 10.50
C LEU A 113 -16.12 -12.46 10.19
N GLN A 114 -14.88 -12.34 10.66
CA GLN A 114 -13.83 -13.32 10.37
C GLN A 114 -14.18 -14.76 10.81
N PRO A 115 -14.84 -15.00 11.96
CA PRO A 115 -15.28 -16.35 12.34
C PRO A 115 -16.26 -16.94 11.32
N ILE A 116 -17.19 -16.12 10.82
CA ILE A 116 -18.18 -16.52 9.80
C ILE A 116 -17.46 -16.83 8.48
N PHE A 117 -16.51 -16.00 8.07
CA PHE A 117 -15.74 -16.23 6.85
C PHE A 117 -14.91 -17.51 6.91
N LYS A 118 -14.32 -17.82 8.07
CA LYS A 118 -13.63 -19.09 8.32
C LYS A 118 -14.58 -20.27 8.21
N PHE A 119 -15.75 -20.20 8.84
CA PHE A 119 -16.76 -21.24 8.73
C PHE A 119 -17.21 -21.49 7.30
N ILE A 120 -17.51 -20.45 6.53
CA ILE A 120 -17.93 -20.60 5.13
C ILE A 120 -16.79 -21.20 4.27
N SER A 121 -15.55 -20.81 4.52
CA SER A 121 -14.38 -21.29 3.75
C SER A 121 -13.98 -22.73 4.12
N PHE A 122 -14.18 -23.11 5.38
CA PHE A 122 -13.81 -24.41 5.94
C PHE A 122 -14.90 -24.92 6.91
N PRO A 123 -16.07 -25.35 6.42
CA PRO A 123 -17.24 -25.64 7.26
C PRO A 123 -17.05 -26.83 8.21
N PHE A 124 -16.08 -27.69 7.93
CA PHE A 124 -15.77 -28.88 8.72
C PHE A 124 -14.35 -28.82 9.34
N GLY A 125 -13.70 -27.65 9.32
CA GLY A 125 -12.42 -27.48 10.01
C GLY A 125 -12.61 -27.44 11.53
N GLU A 126 -11.65 -27.96 12.29
CA GLU A 126 -11.67 -27.87 13.76
C GLU A 126 -11.62 -26.39 14.17
N PHE A 127 -12.70 -25.89 14.76
CA PHE A 127 -12.71 -24.57 15.39
C PHE A 127 -12.22 -24.77 16.82
N ASP A 128 -11.00 -24.28 17.12
CA ASP A 128 -10.47 -24.23 18.48
C ASP A 128 -11.42 -23.35 19.33
N ASN A 129 -12.33 -24.01 20.05
CA ASN A 129 -13.33 -23.40 20.91
C ASN A 129 -12.82 -23.17 22.34
N ASP A 130 -11.56 -23.48 22.63
CA ASP A 130 -11.02 -23.41 23.98
C ASP A 130 -10.11 -22.20 24.15
N ARG A 131 -10.71 -21.09 24.60
CA ARG A 131 -10.12 -20.04 25.46
C ARG A 131 -11.23 -19.04 25.85
N ILE A 132 -12.10 -19.49 26.75
CA ILE A 132 -12.79 -18.61 27.71
C ILE A 132 -11.99 -18.68 29.01
#